data_AF-A0A538Q6Q7-F1
#
_entry.id   AF-A0A538Q6Q7-F1
#
_cell.length_a   1.000
_cell.length_b   1.000
_cell.length_c   1.000
_cell.angle_alpha   90.00
_cell.angle_beta   90.00
_cell.angle_gamma   90.00
#
_symmetry.space_group_name_H-M   'P 1'
#
loop_
_entity.id
_entity.type
_entity.pdbx_description
1 polymer ?
#
loop_
_entity_poly.entity_id
_entity_poly.type
_entity_poly.pdbx_seq_one_letter_code
_entity_poly.pdbx_strand_id
1 'polypeptide(L)'
;MTTPRAFSLTEAEHRRIERIDQLVLLGAAGVGELMADLNDASWTVRRAAVAGLAALGDDAVDPLCRWLSRDRSSERAISAVVDALSASVGASATPVVLGLFDDPRPAVVSDAAPGVFDAILCRNVLIYFQDERILRVIDRLVEHLAPDGLIAVGASESLLRFGTRLMCEERGSSFFYRCVR
;
A
#
# COMPACT_ATOMS: atom_id res chain seq x y z
N MET A 1 -10.35 -41.37 -2.96
CA MET A 1 -9.37 -40.50 -2.30
C MET A 1 -8.69 -39.67 -3.39
N THR A 2 -9.14 -38.44 -3.59
CA THR A 2 -8.56 -37.50 -4.55
C THR A 2 -7.45 -36.74 -3.82
N THR A 3 -6.20 -36.97 -4.22
CA THR A 3 -5.03 -36.24 -3.73
C THR A 3 -5.21 -34.74 -4.00
N PRO A 4 -4.93 -33.84 -3.05
CA PRO A 4 -4.95 -32.42 -3.32
C PRO A 4 -3.84 -32.10 -4.33
N ARG A 5 -4.19 -31.52 -5.48
CA ARG A 5 -3.20 -30.95 -6.40
C ARG A 5 -2.46 -29.86 -5.63
N ALA A 6 -1.17 -30.10 -5.36
CA ALA A 6 -0.26 -29.00 -5.07
C ALA A 6 -0.44 -27.96 -6.19
N PHE A 7 -0.58 -26.68 -5.83
CA PHE A 7 -0.66 -25.58 -6.79
C PHE A 7 0.68 -25.47 -7.53
N SER A 8 0.92 -26.35 -8.52
CA SER A 8 2.10 -26.32 -9.37
C SER A 8 1.85 -25.33 -10.50
N LEU A 9 2.76 -24.38 -10.68
CA LEU A 9 2.75 -23.46 -11.81
C LEU A 9 2.75 -24.24 -13.13
N THR A 10 1.98 -23.75 -14.09
CA THR A 10 2.00 -24.27 -15.45
C THR A 10 3.32 -23.89 -16.14
N GLU A 11 3.73 -24.65 -17.14
CA GLU A 11 4.89 -24.32 -17.99
C GLU A 11 4.77 -22.92 -18.60
N ALA A 12 3.56 -22.52 -18.99
CA ALA A 12 3.31 -21.20 -19.53
C ALA A 12 3.51 -20.09 -18.49
N GLU A 13 3.16 -20.31 -17.23
CA GLU A 13 3.42 -19.37 -16.13
C GLU A 13 4.92 -19.28 -15.82
N HIS A 14 5.63 -20.41 -15.78
CA HIS A 14 7.09 -20.40 -15.59
C HIS A 14 7.79 -19.55 -16.64
N ARG A 15 7.49 -19.74 -17.93
CA ARG A 15 8.09 -18.93 -19.01
C ARG A 15 7.80 -17.43 -18.89
N ARG A 16 6.62 -17.04 -18.41
CA ARG A 16 6.29 -15.61 -18.21
C ARG A 16 6.99 -15.05 -16.98
N ILE A 17 7.16 -15.83 -15.92
CA ILE A 17 7.93 -15.43 -14.74
C ILE A 17 9.42 -15.29 -15.09
N GLU A 18 9.99 -16.23 -15.84
CA GLU A 18 11.36 -16.11 -16.36
C GLU A 18 11.54 -14.87 -17.24
N ARG A 19 10.53 -14.54 -18.07
CA ARG A 19 10.53 -13.28 -18.84
C ARG A 19 10.58 -12.06 -17.92
N ILE A 20 9.80 -12.04 -16.85
CA ILE A 20 9.81 -10.97 -15.85
C ILE A 20 11.21 -10.82 -15.24
N ASP A 21 11.87 -11.93 -14.88
CA ASP A 21 13.23 -11.89 -14.35
C ASP A 21 14.22 -11.27 -15.36
N GLN A 22 14.08 -11.59 -16.65
CA GLN A 22 14.88 -10.93 -17.70
C GLN A 22 14.60 -9.44 -17.82
N LEU A 23 13.33 -9.01 -17.70
CA LEU A 23 12.97 -7.59 -17.73
C LEU A 23 13.56 -6.82 -16.54
N VAL A 24 13.63 -7.43 -15.37
CA VAL A 24 14.29 -6.85 -14.19
C VAL A 24 15.78 -6.64 -14.45
N LEU A 25 16.45 -7.59 -15.12
CA LEU A 25 17.86 -7.44 -15.51
C LEU A 25 18.11 -6.30 -16.50
N LEU A 26 17.09 -5.88 -17.27
CA LEU A 26 17.18 -4.74 -18.19
C LEU A 26 17.04 -3.37 -17.49
N GLY A 27 16.72 -3.33 -16.20
CA GLY A 27 16.57 -2.08 -15.45
C GLY A 27 15.38 -1.24 -15.95
N ALA A 28 15.56 0.08 -15.98
CA ALA A 28 14.59 1.06 -16.51
C ALA A 28 13.96 0.67 -17.87
N ALA A 29 14.71 0.02 -18.76
CA ALA A 29 14.18 -0.39 -20.07
C ALA A 29 13.10 -1.49 -19.98
N GLY A 30 13.09 -2.28 -18.90
CA GLY A 30 12.10 -3.33 -18.66
C GLY A 30 10.79 -2.84 -18.01
N VAL A 31 10.77 -1.63 -17.44
CA VAL A 31 9.66 -1.14 -16.62
C VAL A 31 8.33 -1.13 -17.37
N GLY A 32 8.30 -0.68 -18.63
CA GLY A 32 7.06 -0.60 -19.41
C GLY A 32 6.40 -1.95 -19.64
N GLU A 33 7.20 -2.99 -19.92
CA GLU A 33 6.70 -4.36 -20.09
C GLU A 33 6.27 -4.99 -18.76
N LEU A 34 7.01 -4.74 -17.68
CA LEU A 34 6.62 -5.19 -16.34
C LEU A 34 5.27 -4.57 -15.90
N MET A 35 5.04 -3.30 -16.23
CA MET A 35 3.76 -2.64 -15.98
C MET A 35 2.61 -3.30 -16.76
N ALA A 36 2.85 -3.78 -17.98
CA ALA A 36 1.85 -4.53 -18.74
C ALA A 36 1.51 -5.88 -18.09
N ASP A 37 2.51 -6.55 -17.50
CA ASP A 37 2.34 -7.83 -16.78
C ASP A 37 1.49 -7.70 -15.50
N LEU A 38 1.27 -6.49 -14.98
CA LEU A 38 0.33 -6.25 -13.87
C LEU A 38 -1.12 -6.64 -14.21
N ASN A 39 -1.44 -6.81 -15.49
CA ASN A 39 -2.76 -7.25 -15.95
C ASN A 39 -2.78 -8.70 -16.45
N ASP A 40 -1.71 -9.50 -16.22
CA ASP A 40 -1.70 -10.91 -16.60
C ASP A 40 -2.86 -11.67 -15.95
N ALA A 41 -3.42 -12.67 -16.63
CA ALA A 41 -4.55 -13.45 -16.12
C ALA A 41 -4.17 -14.26 -14.87
N SER A 42 -2.93 -14.75 -14.79
CA SER A 42 -2.41 -15.50 -13.65
C SER A 42 -2.03 -14.54 -12.51
N TRP A 43 -2.60 -14.81 -11.33
CA TRP A 43 -2.25 -14.06 -10.12
C TRP A 43 -0.76 -14.18 -9.78
N THR A 44 -0.15 -15.34 -9.99
CA THR A 44 1.26 -15.56 -9.65
C THR A 44 2.18 -14.76 -10.56
N VAL A 45 1.87 -14.69 -11.86
CA VAL A 45 2.62 -13.85 -12.81
C VAL A 45 2.51 -12.37 -12.44
N ARG A 46 1.29 -11.89 -12.10
CA ARG A 46 1.11 -10.50 -11.63
C ARG A 46 1.94 -10.20 -10.38
N ARG A 47 2.01 -11.13 -9.41
CA ARG A 47 2.82 -10.96 -8.19
C ARG A 47 4.32 -10.94 -8.48
N ALA A 48 4.78 -11.74 -9.45
CA ALA A 48 6.16 -11.67 -9.91
C ALA A 48 6.47 -10.30 -10.54
N ALA A 49 5.56 -9.75 -11.36
CA ALA A 49 5.74 -8.43 -11.97
C ALA A 49 5.79 -7.31 -10.91
N VAL A 50 4.91 -7.34 -9.90
CA VAL A 50 4.95 -6.41 -8.76
C VAL A 50 6.30 -6.49 -8.02
N ALA A 51 6.76 -7.70 -7.72
CA ALA A 51 8.05 -7.90 -7.05
C ALA A 51 9.23 -7.40 -7.91
N GLY A 52 9.18 -7.63 -9.22
CA GLY A 52 10.18 -7.12 -10.16
C GLY A 52 10.22 -5.59 -10.21
N LEU A 53 9.07 -4.93 -10.32
CA LEU A 53 8.96 -3.46 -10.27
C LEU A 53 9.47 -2.89 -8.95
N ALA A 54 9.14 -3.52 -7.83
CA ALA A 54 9.65 -3.11 -6.52
C ALA A 54 11.18 -3.21 -6.44
N ALA A 55 11.76 -4.30 -6.96
CA ALA A 55 13.20 -4.53 -6.98
C ALA A 55 13.97 -3.52 -7.87
N LEU A 56 13.33 -2.98 -8.90
CA LEU A 56 13.91 -1.93 -9.75
C LEU A 56 14.04 -0.57 -9.04
N GLY A 57 13.35 -0.35 -7.92
CA GLY A 57 13.54 0.87 -7.13
C GLY A 57 13.22 2.14 -7.91
N ASP A 58 14.13 3.12 -7.81
CA ASP A 58 14.02 4.45 -8.41
C ASP A 58 13.72 4.41 -9.93
N ASP A 59 14.19 3.39 -10.67
CA ASP A 59 13.91 3.21 -12.10
C ASP A 59 12.42 3.00 -12.38
N ALA A 60 11.70 2.39 -11.44
CA ALA A 60 10.27 2.09 -11.55
C ALA A 60 9.37 3.10 -10.81
N VAL A 61 9.87 3.75 -9.74
CA VAL A 61 9.08 4.70 -8.92
C VAL A 61 8.47 5.81 -9.77
N ASP A 62 9.30 6.52 -10.55
CA ASP A 62 8.84 7.67 -11.34
C ASP A 62 7.77 7.30 -12.40
N PRO A 63 7.95 6.23 -13.20
CA PRO A 63 6.90 5.71 -14.08
C PRO A 63 5.60 5.34 -13.34
N LEU A 64 5.70 4.64 -12.20
CA LEU A 64 4.55 4.16 -11.43
C LEU A 64 3.75 5.32 -10.83
N CYS A 65 4.40 6.31 -10.25
CA CYS A 65 3.75 7.52 -9.74
C CYS A 65 3.02 8.28 -10.87
N ARG A 66 3.67 8.46 -12.04
CA ARG A 66 3.03 9.10 -13.19
C ARG A 66 1.79 8.34 -13.67
N TRP A 67 1.84 7.02 -13.67
CA TRP A 67 0.70 6.17 -14.03
C TRP A 67 -0.44 6.30 -13.01
N LEU A 68 -0.14 6.36 -11.70
CA LEU A 68 -1.14 6.59 -10.66
C LEU A 68 -1.83 7.95 -10.80
N SER A 69 -1.17 8.97 -11.35
CA SER A 69 -1.83 10.24 -11.65
C SER A 69 -2.61 10.21 -12.97
N ARG A 70 -2.14 9.52 -14.01
CA ARG A 70 -2.68 9.73 -15.37
C ARG A 70 -3.68 8.67 -15.81
N ASP A 71 -3.35 7.40 -15.59
CA ASP A 71 -3.99 6.31 -16.33
C ASP A 71 -4.97 5.51 -15.48
N ARG A 72 -4.56 5.08 -14.26
CA ARG A 72 -5.43 4.44 -13.25
C ARG A 72 -6.48 3.47 -13.82
N SER A 73 -6.07 2.61 -14.77
CA SER A 73 -7.00 1.93 -15.68
C SER A 73 -7.91 0.89 -15.03
N SER A 74 -7.57 0.38 -13.84
CA SER A 74 -8.42 -0.49 -13.04
C SER A 74 -7.98 -0.52 -11.58
N GLU A 75 -8.91 -0.81 -10.66
CA GLU A 75 -8.63 -1.00 -9.22
C GLU A 75 -7.56 -2.07 -8.97
N ARG A 76 -7.55 -3.13 -9.79
CA ARG A 76 -6.52 -4.17 -9.70
C ARG A 76 -5.14 -3.64 -10.03
N ALA A 77 -5.02 -2.85 -11.09
CA ALA A 77 -3.75 -2.26 -11.51
C ALA A 77 -3.30 -1.18 -10.51
N ILE A 78 -4.23 -0.36 -10.00
CA ILE A 78 -3.95 0.60 -8.92
C ILE A 78 -3.36 -0.11 -7.72
N SER A 79 -4.04 -1.14 -7.20
CA SER A 79 -3.54 -1.91 -6.05
C SER A 79 -2.16 -2.54 -6.31
N ALA A 80 -1.92 -3.06 -7.51
CA ALA A 80 -0.63 -3.64 -7.85
C ALA A 80 0.50 -2.60 -7.94
N VAL A 81 0.20 -1.41 -8.45
CA VAL A 81 1.16 -0.29 -8.49
C VAL A 81 1.45 0.23 -7.09
N VAL A 82 0.44 0.38 -6.24
CA VAL A 82 0.60 0.76 -4.83
C VAL A 82 1.43 -0.28 -4.08
N ASP A 83 1.18 -1.58 -4.28
CA ASP A 83 1.98 -2.65 -3.70
C ASP A 83 3.46 -2.54 -4.14
N ALA A 84 3.71 -2.29 -5.42
CA ALA A 84 5.07 -2.16 -5.96
C ALA A 84 5.80 -0.94 -5.39
N LEU A 85 5.12 0.21 -5.28
CA LEU A 85 5.67 1.42 -4.67
C LEU A 85 5.96 1.22 -3.17
N SER A 86 5.04 0.58 -2.45
CA SER A 86 5.19 0.29 -1.01
C SER A 86 6.38 -0.62 -0.72
N ALA A 87 6.63 -1.59 -1.61
CA ALA A 87 7.72 -2.55 -1.48
C ALA A 87 9.01 -2.08 -2.17
N SER A 88 9.00 -0.90 -2.81
CA SER A 88 10.13 -0.41 -3.60
C SER A 88 11.35 -0.17 -2.73
N VAL A 89 12.51 -0.62 -3.20
CA VAL A 89 13.80 -0.43 -2.54
C VAL A 89 14.48 0.80 -3.15
N GLY A 90 14.70 1.87 -2.39
CA GLY A 90 15.23 3.12 -2.93
C GLY A 90 14.99 4.31 -2.00
N ALA A 91 15.25 5.53 -2.49
CA ALA A 91 14.98 6.73 -1.70
C ALA A 91 13.46 6.94 -1.58
N SER A 92 12.90 6.71 -0.38
CA SER A 92 11.46 6.77 -0.05
C SER A 92 10.75 8.12 -0.32
N ALA A 93 11.44 9.13 -0.86
CA ALA A 93 10.93 10.49 -1.03
C ALA A 93 11.50 11.18 -2.28
N THR A 94 11.31 10.59 -3.47
CA THR A 94 11.58 11.34 -4.70
C THR A 94 10.60 12.51 -4.83
N PRO A 95 10.97 13.64 -5.48
CA PRO A 95 10.06 14.76 -5.73
C PRO A 95 8.76 14.33 -6.43
N VAL A 96 8.80 13.25 -7.20
CA VAL A 96 7.64 12.70 -7.90
C VAL A 96 6.64 12.07 -6.93
N VAL A 97 7.10 11.30 -5.93
CA VAL A 97 6.23 10.77 -4.87
C VAL A 97 5.60 11.90 -4.07
N LEU A 98 6.40 12.91 -3.70
CA LEU A 98 5.89 14.08 -2.98
C LEU A 98 4.86 14.88 -3.80
N GLY A 99 5.07 15.02 -5.10
CA GLY A 99 4.13 15.72 -5.99
C GLY A 99 2.77 15.03 -6.15
N LEU A 100 2.64 13.75 -5.79
CA LEU A 100 1.34 13.08 -5.78
C LEU A 100 0.42 13.60 -4.65
N PHE A 101 0.99 14.13 -3.57
CA PHE A 101 0.20 14.72 -2.48
C PHE A 101 -0.43 16.07 -2.85
N ASP A 102 0.08 16.71 -3.91
CA ASP A 102 -0.50 17.92 -4.49
C ASP A 102 -1.62 17.63 -5.51
N ASP A 103 -1.91 16.35 -5.81
CA ASP A 103 -2.97 15.99 -6.76
C ASP A 103 -4.35 16.35 -6.19
N PRO A 104 -5.23 17.04 -6.95
CA PRO A 104 -6.54 17.43 -6.45
C PRO A 104 -7.51 16.27 -6.24
N ARG A 105 -7.20 15.05 -6.71
CA ARG A 105 -8.06 13.87 -6.56
C ARG A 105 -7.72 13.11 -5.28
N PRO A 106 -8.65 12.97 -4.33
CA PRO A 106 -8.41 12.25 -3.08
C PRO A 106 -7.92 10.82 -3.25
N ALA A 107 -8.36 10.13 -4.31
CA ALA A 107 -7.93 8.76 -4.59
C ALA A 107 -6.42 8.67 -4.93
N VAL A 108 -5.87 9.64 -5.68
CA VAL A 108 -4.44 9.65 -6.03
C VAL A 108 -3.60 9.90 -4.79
N VAL A 109 -3.98 10.91 -4.00
CA VAL A 109 -3.30 11.24 -2.74
C VAL A 109 -3.30 10.05 -1.78
N SER A 110 -4.45 9.36 -1.67
CA SER A 110 -4.58 8.18 -0.81
C SER A 110 -3.66 7.03 -1.24
N ASP A 111 -3.55 6.77 -2.54
CA ASP A 111 -2.72 5.68 -3.08
C ASP A 111 -1.22 6.01 -3.05
N ALA A 112 -0.89 7.29 -3.09
CA ALA A 112 0.47 7.82 -3.04
C ALA A 112 1.10 7.80 -1.65
N ALA A 113 0.32 7.43 -0.63
CA ALA A 113 0.73 7.43 0.75
C ALA A 113 1.02 6.03 1.32
N PRO A 114 1.82 5.15 0.66
CA PRO A 114 2.30 3.97 1.35
C PRO A 114 3.44 4.38 2.29
N GLY A 115 3.26 4.18 3.59
CA GLY A 115 4.34 4.47 4.52
C GLY A 115 3.93 4.63 5.97
N VAL A 116 4.91 5.09 6.73
CA VAL A 116 4.81 5.37 8.16
C VAL A 116 4.47 6.86 8.34
N PHE A 117 3.41 7.16 9.07
CA PHE A 117 2.89 8.51 9.25
C PHE A 117 3.20 9.07 10.65
N ASP A 118 3.58 10.34 10.72
CA ASP A 118 3.66 11.07 11.98
C ASP A 118 2.26 11.36 12.57
N ALA A 119 1.23 11.42 11.71
CA ALA A 119 -0.13 11.66 12.13
C ALA A 119 -1.15 10.99 11.21
N ILE A 120 -2.15 10.35 11.79
CA ILE A 120 -3.29 9.74 11.10
C ILE A 120 -4.59 10.35 11.67
N LEU A 121 -5.45 10.86 10.79
CA LEU A 121 -6.75 11.40 11.16
C LEU A 121 -7.84 10.39 10.75
N CYS A 122 -8.51 9.78 11.73
CA CYS A 122 -9.59 8.81 11.51
C CYS A 122 -10.89 9.32 12.13
N ARG A 123 -11.44 10.38 11.54
CA ARG A 123 -12.66 11.08 11.97
C ARG A 123 -13.87 10.64 11.14
N ASN A 124 -14.99 10.39 11.79
CA ASN A 124 -16.27 9.97 11.19
C ASN A 124 -16.20 8.68 10.37
N VAL A 125 -15.37 7.73 10.80
CA VAL A 125 -15.17 6.44 10.14
C VAL A 125 -15.56 5.29 11.08
N LEU A 126 -15.13 5.34 12.35
CA LEU A 126 -15.27 4.22 13.27
C LEU A 126 -16.71 4.03 13.74
N ILE A 127 -17.54 5.08 13.68
CA ILE A 127 -18.95 5.07 14.07
C ILE A 127 -19.81 4.06 13.28
N TYR A 128 -19.36 3.59 12.12
CA TYR A 128 -20.09 2.65 11.26
C TYR A 128 -19.73 1.18 11.52
N PHE A 129 -18.77 0.91 12.39
CA PHE A 129 -18.21 -0.41 12.57
C PHE A 129 -18.57 -1.00 13.93
N GLN A 130 -18.70 -2.32 13.94
CA GLN A 130 -18.74 -3.10 15.18
C GLN A 130 -17.35 -3.12 15.82
N ASP A 131 -17.30 -3.37 17.12
CA ASP A 131 -16.10 -3.30 17.95
C ASP A 131 -14.93 -4.14 17.40
N GLU A 132 -15.17 -5.36 16.90
CA GLU A 132 -14.10 -6.20 16.33
C GLU A 132 -13.52 -5.60 15.05
N ARG A 133 -14.33 -4.89 14.27
CA ARG A 133 -13.87 -4.23 13.04
C ARG A 133 -13.15 -2.93 13.35
N ILE A 134 -13.57 -2.19 14.37
CA ILE A 134 -12.84 -1.02 14.87
C ILE A 134 -11.42 -1.43 15.26
N LEU A 135 -11.26 -2.48 16.08
CA LEU A 135 -9.94 -2.97 16.49
C LEU A 135 -9.04 -3.32 15.31
N ARG A 136 -9.56 -4.05 14.31
CA ARG A 136 -8.78 -4.38 13.10
C ARG A 136 -8.37 -3.14 12.29
N VAL A 137 -9.21 -2.10 12.25
CA VAL A 137 -8.84 -0.84 11.59
C VAL A 137 -7.71 -0.18 12.39
N ILE A 138 -7.86 -0.08 13.71
CA ILE A 138 -6.86 0.54 14.59
C ILE A 138 -5.52 -0.18 14.51
N ASP A 139 -5.49 -1.52 14.55
CA ASP A 139 -4.25 -2.30 14.43
C ASP A 139 -3.50 -1.95 13.13
N ARG A 140 -4.23 -1.88 12.00
CA ARG A 140 -3.65 -1.47 10.71
C ARG A 140 -3.16 -0.04 10.69
N LEU A 141 -3.88 0.90 11.33
CA LEU A 141 -3.41 2.29 11.43
C LEU A 141 -2.13 2.38 12.27
N VAL A 142 -2.02 1.60 13.35
CA VAL A 142 -0.85 1.55 14.21
C VAL A 142 0.37 0.94 13.50
N GLU A 143 0.17 -0.06 12.63
CA GLU A 143 1.24 -0.63 11.78
C GLU A 143 1.89 0.41 10.86
N HIS A 144 1.13 1.45 10.48
CA HIS A 144 1.59 2.54 9.62
C HIS A 144 1.89 3.82 10.41
N LEU A 145 2.00 3.76 11.74
CA LEU A 145 2.28 4.94 12.56
C LEU A 145 3.76 5.01 12.95
N ALA A 146 4.36 6.20 12.83
CA ALA A 146 5.71 6.47 13.30
C ALA A 146 5.83 6.15 14.80
N PRO A 147 7.05 5.85 15.30
CA PRO A 147 7.26 5.58 16.73
C PRO A 147 6.62 6.63 17.65
N ASP A 148 6.71 7.90 17.27
CA ASP A 148 6.14 9.05 18.01
C ASP A 148 4.87 9.61 17.35
N GLY A 149 4.24 8.85 16.45
CA GLY A 149 3.09 9.32 15.71
C GLY A 149 1.81 9.39 16.53
N LEU A 150 0.82 10.12 16.01
CA LEU A 150 -0.49 10.33 16.64
C LEU A 150 -1.64 9.83 15.76
N ILE A 151 -2.65 9.21 16.38
CA ILE A 151 -3.94 8.96 15.74
C ILE A 151 -4.97 9.89 16.38
N ALA A 152 -5.67 10.72 15.59
CA ALA A 152 -6.77 11.54 16.08
C ALA A 152 -8.12 10.98 15.60
N VAL A 153 -9.08 10.88 16.51
CA VAL A 153 -10.45 10.41 16.22
C VAL A 153 -11.48 11.44 16.67
N GLY A 154 -12.73 11.29 16.23
CA GLY A 154 -13.83 12.13 16.71
C GLY A 154 -14.18 11.86 18.16
N ALA A 155 -14.82 12.83 18.83
CA ALA A 155 -15.22 12.69 20.22
C ALA A 155 -16.10 11.44 20.46
N SER A 156 -17.03 11.16 19.54
CA SER A 156 -17.91 9.98 19.56
C SER A 156 -17.21 8.66 19.18
N GLU A 157 -15.95 8.73 18.77
CA GLU A 157 -15.15 7.61 18.24
C GLU A 157 -14.04 7.18 19.20
N SER A 158 -14.10 7.66 20.45
CA SER A 158 -13.11 7.38 21.49
C SER A 158 -12.82 5.88 21.64
N LEU A 159 -11.52 5.56 21.66
CA LEU A 159 -10.98 4.21 21.78
C LEU A 159 -10.77 3.76 23.24
N LEU A 160 -11.08 4.62 24.22
CA LEU A 160 -10.85 4.36 25.65
C LEU A 160 -11.54 3.07 26.14
N ARG A 161 -12.64 2.68 25.51
CA ARG A 161 -13.43 1.49 25.87
C ARG A 161 -12.80 0.15 25.47
N PHE A 162 -11.76 0.16 24.63
CA PHE A 162 -11.24 -1.05 23.99
C PHE A 162 -10.03 -1.68 24.68
N GLY A 163 -9.48 -1.04 25.73
CA GLY A 163 -8.29 -1.57 26.43
C GLY A 163 -7.07 -1.74 25.52
N THR A 164 -6.94 -0.92 24.47
CA THR A 164 -5.82 -0.98 23.53
C THR A 164 -4.52 -0.52 24.20
N ARG A 165 -3.37 -0.79 23.54
CA ARG A 165 -2.05 -0.25 23.93
C ARG A 165 -1.88 1.24 23.60
N LEU A 166 -2.97 1.92 23.21
CA LEU A 166 -2.94 3.33 22.87
C LEU A 166 -3.20 4.18 24.11
N MET A 167 -2.29 5.09 24.40
CA MET A 167 -2.51 6.12 25.40
C MET A 167 -3.29 7.28 24.79
N CYS A 168 -4.41 7.60 25.44
CA CYS A 168 -5.24 8.73 25.06
C CYS A 168 -4.70 10.03 25.67
N GLU A 169 -4.58 11.06 24.85
CA GLU A 169 -4.33 12.43 25.23
C GLU A 169 -5.49 13.28 24.70
N GLU A 170 -6.25 13.89 25.61
CA GLU A 170 -7.30 14.85 25.23
C GLU A 170 -6.67 16.23 25.02
N ARG A 171 -6.88 16.82 23.84
CA ARG A 171 -6.51 18.22 23.59
C ARG A 171 -7.73 18.97 23.07
N GLY A 172 -8.27 19.85 23.91
CA GLY A 172 -9.56 20.49 23.64
C GLY A 172 -10.68 19.44 23.62
N SER A 173 -11.46 19.39 22.53
CA SER A 173 -12.56 18.42 22.35
C SER A 173 -12.21 17.24 21.43
N SER A 174 -10.91 17.00 21.21
CA SER A 174 -10.42 15.93 20.33
C SER A 174 -9.54 14.96 21.10
N PHE A 175 -9.72 13.67 20.80
CA PHE A 175 -8.93 12.60 21.40
C PHE A 175 -7.79 12.22 20.46
N PHE A 176 -6.59 12.23 21.01
CA PHE A 176 -5.35 11.83 20.34
C PHE A 176 -4.83 10.55 20.99
N TYR A 177 -4.30 9.64 20.19
CA TYR A 177 -3.84 8.34 20.64
C TYR A 177 -2.40 8.13 20.20
N ARG A 178 -1.55 7.72 21.14
CA ARG A 178 -0.14 7.35 20.90
C ARG A 178 0.08 5.90 21.24
N CYS A 179 0.88 5.19 20.45
CA CYS A 179 1.25 3.82 20.76
C CYS A 179 2.27 3.79 21.90
N VAL A 180 1.98 3.06 22.98
CA VAL A 180 2.98 2.71 23.97
C VAL A 180 3.67 1.44 23.47
N ARG A 181 4.94 1.55 23.09
CA ARG A 181 5.76 0.41 22.70
C ARG A 181 6.58 -0.09 23.90
#